data_AF-A0A6V7M0L7-F1
#
_entry.id   AF-A0A6V7M0L7-F1
#
_cell.length_a   1.000
_cell.length_b   1.000
_cell.length_c   1.000
_cell.angle_alpha   90.00
_cell.angle_beta   90.00
_cell.angle_gamma   90.00
#
_symmetry.space_group_name_H-M   'P 1'
#
loop_
_entity.id
_entity.type
_entity.pdbx_description
1 polymer ?
#
loop_
_entity_poly.entity_id
_entity_poly.type
_entity_poly.pdbx_seq_one_letter_code
_entity_poly.pdbx_strand_id
1 'polypeptide(L)' 'MAVSRLFVDPQFHNKTGPKVIEMLEHIRASFAYLLDTESWMDKLTRQLTIEKSKKMVYVIGHPEWLFDNGTLNDYYEG' A
#
# COMPACT_ATOMS: atom_id res chain seq x y z
N MET A 1 -9.12 15.41 -2.99
CA MET A 1 -9.34 14.90 -1.60
C MET A 1 -10.68 15.36 -1.02
N ALA A 2 -11.09 16.63 -1.13
CA ALA A 2 -12.34 17.13 -0.55
C ALA A 2 -13.60 16.36 -1.03
N VAL A 3 -13.70 16.09 -2.34
CA VAL A 3 -14.80 15.28 -2.90
C VAL A 3 -14.73 13.83 -2.41
N SER A 4 -13.53 13.25 -2.31
CA SER A 4 -13.33 11.88 -1.83
C SER A 4 -13.89 11.69 -0.42
N ARG A 5 -13.74 12.68 0.46
CA ARG A 5 -14.29 12.67 1.83
C ARG A 5 -15.80 12.45 1.87
N LEU A 6 -16.53 12.93 0.86
CA LEU A 6 -17.99 12.77 0.80
C LEU A 6 -18.43 11.35 0.40
N PHE A 7 -17.52 10.56 -0.17
CA PHE A 7 -17.82 9.27 -0.79
C PHE A 7 -17.22 8.07 -0.03
N VAL A 8 -16.02 8.21 0.54
CA VAL A 8 -15.30 7.09 1.16
C VAL A 8 -15.82 6.78 2.56
N ASP A 9 -15.76 5.50 2.94
CA ASP A 9 -16.18 5.03 4.27
C ASP A 9 -15.17 5.46 5.36
N PRO A 10 -15.59 6.26 6.37
CA PRO A 10 -14.72 6.66 7.48
C PRO A 10 -14.19 5.49 8.31
N GLN A 11 -14.84 4.33 8.26
CA GLN A 11 -14.43 3.13 9.00
C GLN A 11 -13.52 2.22 8.18
N PHE A 12 -13.19 2.57 6.93
CA PHE A 12 -12.39 1.74 6.03
C PHE A 12 -11.07 1.29 6.67
N HIS A 13 -10.30 2.23 7.25
CA HIS A 13 -8.99 1.94 7.87
C HIS A 13 -9.07 1.02 9.08
N ASN A 14 -10.21 1.00 9.77
CA ASN A 14 -10.40 0.16 10.96
C ASN A 14 -10.96 -1.23 10.61
N LYS A 15 -11.75 -1.35 9.53
CA LYS A 15 -12.48 -2.58 9.18
C LYS A 15 -11.88 -3.33 7.99
N THR A 16 -11.60 -2.61 6.91
CA THR A 16 -11.25 -3.20 5.60
C THR A 16 -9.75 -3.06 5.31
N GLY A 17 -9.16 -1.92 5.66
CA GLY A 17 -7.73 -1.63 5.50
C GLY A 17 -6.82 -2.76 5.98
N PRO A 18 -6.97 -3.31 7.21
CA PRO A 18 -6.10 -4.35 7.72
C PRO A 18 -6.12 -5.63 6.89
N LYS A 19 -7.30 -6.01 6.37
CA LYS A 19 -7.44 -7.18 5.48
C LYS A 19 -6.80 -6.96 4.11
N VAL A 20 -6.86 -5.73 3.60
CA VAL A 20 -6.19 -5.37 2.34
C VAL A 20 -4.67 -5.39 2.52
N ILE A 21 -4.17 -4.91 3.66
CA ILE A 21 -2.74 -5.00 4.01
C ILE A 21 -2.30 -6.46 4.06
N GLU A 22 -3.04 -7.31 4.78
CA GLU A 22 -2.75 -8.75 4.86
C GLU A 22 -2.70 -9.40 3.46
N MET A 23 -3.68 -9.10 2.60
CA MET A 23 -3.70 -9.60 1.23
C MET A 23 -2.48 -9.14 0.41
N LEU A 24 -2.07 -7.88 0.54
CA LEU A 24 -0.89 -7.34 -0.15
C LEU A 24 0.41 -7.99 0.35
N GLU A 25 0.49 -8.28 1.65
CA GLU A 25 1.61 -9.03 2.23
C GLU A 25 1.68 -10.46 1.69
N HIS A 26 0.54 -11.14 1.56
CA HIS A 26 0.48 -12.46 0.93
C HIS A 26 0.95 -12.41 -0.52
N ILE A 27 0.50 -11.43 -1.31
CA ILE A 27 0.94 -11.24 -2.70
C ILE A 27 2.46 -11.01 -2.76
N ARG A 28 3.00 -10.16 -1.88
CA ARG A 28 4.45 -9.89 -1.81
C ARG A 28 5.25 -11.15 -1.47
N ALA A 29 4.77 -11.95 -0.53
CA ALA A 29 5.40 -13.23 -0.17
C ALA A 29 5.37 -14.23 -1.34
N SER A 30 4.23 -14.36 -2.02
CA SER A 30 4.11 -15.21 -3.22
C SER A 30 5.03 -14.76 -4.35
N PHE A 31 5.15 -13.45 -4.58
CA PHE A 31 6.09 -12.92 -5.57
C PHE A 31 7.54 -13.27 -5.24
N ALA A 32 7.95 -13.13 -3.97
CA ALA A 32 9.29 -13.52 -3.53
C ALA A 32 9.53 -15.03 -3.69
N TYR A 33 8.53 -15.86 -3.37
CA TYR A 33 8.60 -17.31 -3.58
C TYR A 33 8.79 -17.68 -5.06
N LEU A 34 8.00 -17.06 -5.96
CA LEU A 34 8.13 -17.29 -7.40
C LEU A 34 9.55 -16.95 -7.88
N LEU A 35 10.09 -15.80 -7.49
CA LEU A 35 11.45 -15.40 -7.84
C LEU A 35 12.52 -16.39 -7.35
N ASP A 36 12.28 -17.09 -6.25
CA ASP A 36 13.21 -18.10 -5.74
C ASP A 36 13.18 -19.40 -6.56
N THR A 37 12.03 -19.74 -7.13
CA THR A 37 11.85 -20.96 -7.95
C THR A 37 12.25 -20.81 -9.42
N GLU A 38 12.29 -19.59 -9.94
CA GLU A 38 12.62 -19.33 -11.34
C GLU A 38 14.11 -19.50 -11.66
N SER A 39 14.45 -20.03 -12.83
CA SER A 39 15.85 -20.27 -13.25
C SER A 39 16.39 -19.23 -14.23
N TRP A 40 15.53 -18.40 -14.82
CA TRP A 40 15.90 -17.44 -15.86
C TRP A 40 16.62 -16.20 -15.31
N MET A 41 16.51 -15.92 -14.01
CA MET A 41 17.11 -14.75 -13.34
C MET A 41 18.31 -15.17 -12.48
N ASP A 42 19.45 -14.51 -12.70
CA ASP A 42 20.66 -14.72 -11.91
C ASP A 42 20.46 -14.33 -10.43
N LYS A 43 21.33 -14.88 -9.56
CA LYS A 43 21.20 -14.74 -8.11
C LYS A 43 21.28 -13.29 -7.63
N LEU A 44 22.15 -12.46 -8.22
CA LEU A 44 22.34 -11.08 -7.79
C LEU A 44 21.11 -10.25 -8.16
N THR A 45 20.65 -10.35 -9.41
CA THR A 45 19.45 -9.65 -9.89
C THR A 45 18.21 -10.07 -9.10
N ARG A 46 18.08 -11.35 -8.76
CA ARG A 46 17.00 -11.87 -7.92
C ARG A 46 17.00 -11.25 -6.53
N GLN A 47 18.15 -11.23 -5.86
CA GLN A 47 18.27 -10.63 -4.54
C GLN A 47 17.89 -9.15 -4.55
N LEU A 48 18.39 -8.39 -5.53
CA LEU A 48 18.03 -6.97 -5.69
C LEU A 48 16.54 -6.76 -5.97
N THR A 49 15.91 -7.66 -6.74
CA THR A 49 14.48 -7.60 -7.03
C THR A 49 13.63 -7.86 -5.79
N ILE A 50 14.01 -8.84 -4.97
CA ILE A 50 13.35 -9.11 -3.67
C ILE A 50 13.51 -7.90 -2.74
N GLU A 51 14.71 -7.34 -2.63
CA GLU A 51 14.94 -6.15 -1.79
C GLU A 51 14.17 -4.92 -2.29
N LYS A 52 14.03 -4.77 -3.61
CA LYS A 52 13.17 -3.72 -4.19
C LYS A 52 11.70 -3.94 -3.83
N SER A 53 11.20 -5.16 -3.96
CA SER A 53 9.82 -5.53 -3.60
C SER A 53 9.53 -5.24 -2.12
N LYS A 54 10.47 -5.54 -1.22
CA LYS A 54 10.34 -5.23 0.21
C LYS A 54 10.22 -3.74 0.52
N LYS A 55 10.77 -2.86 -0.33
CA LYS A 55 10.76 -1.40 -0.16
C LYS A 55 9.56 -0.72 -0.82
N MET A 56 8.71 -1.46 -1.52
CA MET A 56 7.49 -0.90 -2.10
C MET A 56 6.54 -0.45 -0.98
N VAL A 57 6.04 0.77 -1.08
CA VAL A 57 5.08 1.35 -0.14
C VAL A 57 3.67 1.14 -0.67
N TYR A 58 2.75 0.78 0.22
CA TYR A 58 1.33 0.66 -0.11
C TYR A 58 0.62 1.98 0.19
N VAL A 59 -0.21 2.42 -0.76
CA VAL A 59 -1.17 3.51 -0.57
C VAL A 59 -2.56 2.90 -0.73
N ILE A 60 -3.30 2.78 0.37
CA ILE A 60 -4.51 1.95 0.44
C ILE A 60 -5.71 2.82 0.79
N GLY A 61 -6.75 2.78 -0.05
CA GLY A 61 -8.00 3.50 0.20
C GLY A 61 -7.83 5.00 0.04
N HIS A 62 -7.71 5.72 1.15
CA HIS A 62 -7.55 7.16 1.21
C HIS A 62 -6.62 7.54 2.36
N PRO A 63 -6.08 8.76 2.43
CA PRO A 63 -5.25 9.15 3.58
C PRO A 63 -6.04 9.15 4.89
N GLU A 64 -5.40 8.71 5.99
CA GLU A 64 -6.05 8.62 7.31
C GLU A 64 -6.50 9.99 7.82
N TRP A 65 -5.73 11.03 7.50
CA TRP A 65 -6.03 12.41 7.88
C TRP A 65 -7.21 13.03 7.12
N LEU A 66 -7.81 12.33 6.14
CA LEU A 66 -8.88 12.89 5.29
C LEU A 66 -10.09 13.43 6.08
N PHE A 67 -10.36 12.86 7.26
CA PHE A 67 -11.47 13.27 8.12
C PHE A 67 -11.08 14.29 9.20
N ASP A 68 -9.80 14.63 9.31
CA ASP A 68 -9.32 15.74 10.13
C ASP A 68 -9.59 17.06 9.41
N ASN A 69 -10.50 17.88 9.97
CA ASN A 69 -10.90 19.13 9.34
C ASN A 69 -9.76 20.13 9.20
N GLY A 70 -8.88 20.23 10.20
CA GLY A 70 -7.76 21.18 10.18
C GLY A 70 -6.80 20.81 9.06
N THR A 71 -6.30 19.57 9.10
CA THR A 71 -5.36 19.04 8.10
C THR A 71 -5.94 19.10 6.70
N LEU A 72 -7.24 18.82 6.53
CA LEU A 72 -7.89 18.90 5.24
C LEU A 72 -8.00 20.35 4.74
N ASN A 73 -8.35 21.30 5.61
CA ASN A 73 -8.45 22.71 5.22
C ASN A 73 -7.07 23.25 4.87
N ASP A 74 -6.07 23.05 5.73
CA ASP A 74 -4.67 23.44 5.51
C ASP A 74 -4.14 22.90 4.17
N TYR A 75 -4.47 21.66 3.82
CA TYR A 75 -4.11 21.05 2.54
C TYR A 75 -4.63 21.83 1.32
N TYR A 76 -5.71 22.60 1.46
CA TYR A 76 -6.31 23.43 0.41
C TYR A 76 -6.05 24.93 0.57
N GLU A 77 -5.36 25.38 1.62
CA GLU A 77 -5.12 26.82 1.84
C GLU A 77 -4.12 27.44 0.85
N GLY A 78 -3.25 26.64 0.22
CA GLY A 78 -2.40 27.07 -0.90
C GLY A 78 -1.15 27.85 -0.51
#